data_AF-A0A942UI72-F1
#
_entry.id   AF-A0A942UI72-F1
#
_cell.length_a   1.000
_cell.length_b   1.000
_cell.length_c   1.000
_cell.angle_alpha   90.00
_cell.angle_beta   90.00
_cell.angle_gamma   90.00
#
_symmetry.space_group_name_H-M   'P 1'
#
loop_
_entity.id
_entity.type
_entity.pdbx_description
1 polymer ?
#
loop_
_entity_poly.entity_id
_entity_poly.type
_entity_poly.pdbx_seq_one_letter_code
_entity_poly.pdbx_strand_id
1 'polypeptide(L)'
;MKINPFRSVEMNPYKKQLNKLEKKPATAKTDKVEISAEAKEMQKLPSIVKEREVRVAELKNQVQNGNYKVDLKEVAKGIAKFYKL
;
A
#
# COMPACT_ATOMS: atom_id res chain seq x y z
N MET A 1 -13.04 -2.37 78.54
CA MET A 1 -13.71 -1.71 77.40
C MET A 1 -12.69 -1.47 76.30
N LYS A 2 -12.92 -2.01 75.09
CA LYS A 2 -12.11 -1.73 73.90
C LYS A 2 -12.90 -0.74 73.03
N ILE A 3 -12.36 0.45 72.82
CA ILE A 3 -12.99 1.51 72.02
C ILE A 3 -12.40 1.40 70.60
N ASN A 4 -13.26 1.18 69.61
CA ASN A 4 -12.86 1.05 68.21
C ASN A 4 -13.06 2.43 67.54
N PRO A 5 -12.01 3.09 67.01
CA PRO A 5 -12.20 4.37 66.36
C PRO A 5 -12.89 4.17 65.00
N PHE A 6 -14.02 4.83 64.81
CA PHE A 6 -14.71 4.92 63.52
C PHE A 6 -13.74 5.49 62.48
N ARG A 7 -13.40 4.71 61.45
CA ARG A 7 -12.73 5.23 60.25
C ARG A 7 -13.77 6.00 59.44
N SER A 8 -13.57 7.30 59.24
CA SER A 8 -14.36 8.07 58.29
C SER A 8 -14.19 7.46 56.89
N VAL A 9 -15.28 6.98 56.33
CA VAL A 9 -15.29 6.48 54.96
C VAL A 9 -15.29 7.70 54.04
N GLU A 10 -14.11 8.10 53.53
CA GLU A 10 -14.00 9.10 52.46
C GLU A 10 -14.51 8.52 51.12
N MET A 11 -15.80 8.21 51.05
CA MET A 11 -16.48 7.91 49.80
C MET A 11 -16.89 9.23 49.15
N ASN A 12 -15.97 9.85 48.42
CA ASN A 12 -16.28 11.00 47.58
C ASN A 12 -16.65 10.51 46.16
N PRO A 13 -17.96 10.43 45.80
CA PRO A 13 -18.42 9.80 44.56
C PRO A 13 -17.92 10.51 43.30
N TYR A 14 -17.53 11.78 43.42
CA TYR A 14 -17.00 12.58 42.31
C TYR A 14 -15.56 12.20 41.91
N LYS A 15 -14.76 11.58 42.80
CA LYS A 15 -13.42 11.10 42.46
C LYS A 15 -13.45 9.93 41.46
N LYS A 16 -14.55 9.14 41.43
CA LYS A 16 -14.70 8.00 40.50
C LYS A 16 -14.97 8.43 39.05
N GLN A 17 -15.46 9.65 38.83
CA GLN A 17 -15.76 10.15 37.48
C GLN A 17 -14.50 10.63 36.73
N LEU A 18 -13.51 11.17 37.45
CA LEU A 18 -12.23 11.59 36.87
C LEU A 18 -11.46 10.39 36.27
N ASN A 19 -11.51 9.23 36.92
CA ASN A 19 -10.85 8.01 36.40
C ASN A 19 -11.53 7.39 35.17
N LYS A 20 -12.76 7.81 34.82
CA LYS A 20 -13.48 7.30 33.65
C LYS A 20 -13.18 8.10 32.37
N LEU A 21 -12.54 9.26 32.50
CA LEU A 21 -12.15 10.15 31.40
C LEU A 21 -10.75 9.86 30.84
N GLU A 22 -9.99 8.95 31.45
CA GLU A 22 -8.72 8.47 30.88
C GLU A 22 -8.99 7.46 29.75
N LYS A 23 -9.29 8.03 28.58
CA LYS A 23 -8.76 7.64 27.27
C LYS A 23 -8.89 6.14 26.92
N LYS A 24 -10.03 5.79 26.31
CA LYS A 24 -9.97 4.86 25.17
C LYS A 24 -9.56 5.67 23.95
N PRO A 25 -8.40 5.42 23.31
CA PRO A 25 -8.15 6.00 22.00
C PRO A 25 -9.20 5.45 21.05
N ALA A 26 -10.07 6.31 20.54
CA ALA A 26 -10.88 5.97 19.39
C ALA A 26 -9.90 5.80 18.22
N THR A 27 -9.55 4.55 17.91
CA THR A 27 -8.88 4.23 16.66
C THR A 27 -9.89 4.52 15.55
N ALA A 28 -9.79 5.72 14.96
CA ALA A 28 -10.46 6.03 13.73
C ALA A 28 -10.04 4.96 12.72
N LYS A 29 -10.98 4.11 12.29
CA LYS A 29 -10.72 3.12 11.24
C LYS A 29 -10.43 3.91 9.98
N THR A 30 -9.17 3.95 9.58
CA THR A 30 -8.77 4.49 8.29
C THR A 30 -8.99 3.40 7.25
N ASP A 31 -9.58 3.76 6.12
CA ASP A 31 -9.68 2.83 5.00
C ASP A 31 -8.26 2.52 4.51
N LYS A 32 -7.90 1.23 4.55
CA LYS A 32 -6.60 0.73 4.09
C LYS A 32 -6.82 -0.16 2.88
N VAL A 33 -6.24 0.24 1.75
CA VAL A 33 -6.19 -0.60 0.54
C VAL A 33 -4.89 -1.39 0.59
N GLU A 34 -4.97 -2.71 0.80
CA GLU A 34 -3.82 -3.61 0.74
C GLU A 34 -3.80 -4.34 -0.60
N ILE A 35 -2.65 -4.32 -1.28
CA ILE A 35 -2.42 -5.17 -2.46
C ILE A 35 -2.37 -6.62 -1.97
N SER A 36 -3.19 -7.49 -2.55
CA SER A 36 -3.26 -8.91 -2.16
C SER A 36 -1.89 -9.58 -2.29
N ALA A 37 -1.63 -10.59 -1.46
CA ALA A 37 -0.39 -11.35 -1.52
C ALA A 37 -0.17 -11.95 -2.93
N GLU A 38 -1.23 -12.43 -3.56
CA GLU A 38 -1.22 -12.94 -4.93
C GLU A 38 -0.84 -11.87 -5.97
N ALA A 39 -1.40 -10.66 -5.87
CA ALA A 39 -1.04 -9.56 -6.77
C ALA A 39 0.43 -9.12 -6.61
N LYS A 40 0.99 -9.19 -5.40
CA LYS A 40 2.42 -8.95 -5.17
C LYS A 40 3.30 -10.02 -5.80
N GLU A 41 2.87 -11.28 -5.77
CA GLU A 41 3.57 -12.37 -6.45
C GLU A 41 3.52 -12.19 -7.97
N MET A 42 2.39 -11.76 -8.54
CA MET A 42 2.26 -11.45 -9.96
C MET A 42 3.10 -10.24 -10.41
N GLN A 43 3.36 -9.28 -9.51
CA GLN A 43 4.21 -8.13 -9.79
C GLN A 43 5.71 -8.50 -9.84
N LYS A 44 6.10 -9.69 -9.34
CA LYS A 44 7.50 -10.13 -9.42
C LYS A 44 7.93 -10.18 -10.88
N LEU A 45 9.04 -9.49 -11.15
CA LEU A 45 9.55 -9.30 -12.50
C LEU A 45 9.74 -10.67 -13.20
N PRO A 46 9.04 -10.93 -14.31
CA PRO A 46 9.21 -12.17 -15.04
C PRO A 46 10.62 -12.27 -15.63
N SER A 47 11.14 -13.48 -15.81
CA SER A 47 12.48 -13.77 -16.38
C SER A 47 12.76 -13.08 -17.73
N ILE A 48 11.71 -12.63 -18.43
CA ILE A 48 11.71 -11.87 -19.69
C ILE A 48 12.45 -10.51 -19.60
N VAL A 49 12.78 -10.02 -18.40
CA VAL A 49 13.45 -8.71 -18.23
C VAL A 49 14.79 -8.61 -18.99
N LYS A 50 15.63 -9.65 -18.98
CA LYS A 50 16.94 -9.60 -19.67
C LYS A 50 16.81 -9.46 -21.19
N GLU A 51 15.89 -10.20 -21.81
CA GLU A 51 15.64 -10.11 -23.25
C GLU A 51 15.08 -8.73 -23.63
N ARG A 52 14.26 -8.13 -22.77
CA ARG A 52 13.76 -6.77 -22.95
C ARG A 52 14.87 -5.73 -22.87
N GLU A 53 15.80 -5.88 -21.93
CA GLU A 53 16.94 -4.96 -21.78
C GLU A 53 17.80 -4.95 -23.05
N VAL A 54 18.12 -6.13 -23.59
CA VAL A 54 18.88 -6.26 -24.85
C VAL A 54 18.15 -5.57 -26.00
N ARG A 55 16.86 -5.86 -26.17
CA ARG A 55 16.05 -5.25 -27.23
C ARG A 55 15.96 -3.73 -27.11
N VAL A 56 15.87 -3.20 -25.88
CA VAL A 56 15.85 -1.75 -25.64
C VAL A 56 17.20 -1.12 -26.00
N ALA A 57 18.32 -1.77 -25.69
CA ALA A 57 19.65 -1.26 -26.04
C ALA A 57 19.83 -1.19 -27.57
N GLU A 58 19.41 -2.22 -28.29
CA GLU A 58 19.43 -2.23 -29.76
C GLU A 58 18.61 -1.08 -30.37
N LEU A 59 17.38 -0.89 -29.88
CA LEU A 59 16.51 0.19 -30.33
C LEU A 59 17.13 1.57 -30.04
N LYS A 60 17.73 1.76 -28.86
CA LYS A 60 18.43 3.01 -28.53
C LYS A 60 19.55 3.32 -29.51
N ASN A 61 20.37 2.32 -29.85
CA ASN A 61 21.44 2.50 -30.82
C ASN A 61 20.90 2.87 -32.22
N GLN A 62 19.83 2.22 -32.67
CA GLN A 62 19.20 2.54 -33.96
C GLN A 62 18.63 3.96 -34.00
N VAL A 63 18.04 4.43 -32.91
CA VAL A 63 17.50 5.80 -32.80
C VAL A 63 18.63 6.83 -32.78
N GLN A 64 19.69 6.59 -32.00
CA GLN A 64 20.84 7.50 -31.92
C GLN A 64 21.56 7.65 -33.27
N ASN A 65 21.69 6.56 -34.02
CA ASN A 65 22.33 6.58 -35.33
C ASN A 65 21.40 7.11 -36.45
N GLY A 66 20.13 7.41 -36.15
CA GLY A 66 19.14 7.89 -37.13
C GLY A 66 18.65 6.80 -38.10
N ASN A 67 18.97 5.53 -37.85
CA ASN A 67 18.56 4.40 -38.68
C ASN A 67 17.19 3.82 -38.28
N TYR A 68 16.58 4.31 -37.22
CA TYR A 68 15.27 3.84 -36.77
C TYR A 68 14.17 4.27 -37.75
N LYS A 69 13.55 3.29 -38.41
CA LYS A 69 12.42 3.50 -39.31
C LYS A 69 11.13 3.06 -38.63
N VAL A 70 10.19 4.00 -38.53
CA VAL A 70 8.85 3.70 -38.01
C VAL A 70 8.09 2.87 -39.04
N ASP A 71 7.69 1.65 -38.66
CA ASP A 71 6.81 0.82 -39.47
C ASP A 71 5.35 1.03 -39.04
N LEU A 72 4.58 1.73 -39.89
CA LEU A 72 3.18 2.03 -39.65
C LEU A 72 2.31 0.76 -39.54
N LYS A 73 2.66 -0.33 -40.24
CA LYS A 73 1.92 -1.60 -40.16
C LYS A 73 2.12 -2.24 -38.80
N GLU A 74 3.36 -2.27 -38.30
CA GLU A 74 3.65 -2.82 -36.98
C GLU A 74 3.06 -1.96 -35.86
N VAL A 75 3.01 -0.64 -36.01
CA VAL A 75 2.30 0.25 -35.07
C VAL A 75 0.80 -0.09 -35.04
N ALA A 76 0.14 -0.15 -36.19
CA ALA A 76 -1.28 -0.48 -36.28
C ALA A 76 -1.58 -1.86 -35.68
N LYS A 77 -0.73 -2.85 -35.98
CA LYS A 77 -0.81 -4.20 -35.41
C LYS A 77 -0.62 -4.20 -33.89
N GLY A 78 0.29 -3.39 -33.36
CA GLY A 78 0.51 -3.23 -31.92
C GLY A 78 -0.74 -2.69 -31.21
N ILE A 79 -1.33 -1.63 -31.76
CA ILE A 79 -2.58 -1.04 -31.25
C ILE A 79 -3.72 -2.07 -31.32
N ALA A 80 -3.93 -2.67 -32.49
CA ALA A 80 -5.00 -3.65 -32.69
C ALA A 80 -4.84 -4.88 -31.77
N LYS A 81 -3.62 -5.35 -31.54
CA LYS A 81 -3.34 -6.47 -30.62
C LYS A 81 -3.60 -6.10 -29.17
N PHE A 82 -3.27 -4.88 -28.76
CA PHE A 82 -3.46 -4.44 -27.37
C PHE A 82 -4.93 -4.28 -27.00
N TYR A 83 -5.75 -3.74 -27.93
CA TYR A 83 -7.17 -3.48 -27.71
C TYR A 83 -8.10 -4.61 -28.16
N LYS A 84 -7.57 -5.67 -28.80
CA LYS A 84 -8.38 -6.85 -29.09
C LYS A 84 -8.74 -7.54 -27.77
N LEU A 85 -10.04 -7.51 -27.44
CA LEU A 85 -10.69 -8.38 -26.46
C LEU A 85 -10.71 -9.82 -26.96
#